data_AF-A0ABD3NHD6-F1
#
_entry.id   AF-A0ABD3NHD6-F1
#
_cell.length_a   1.000
_cell.length_b   1.000
_cell.length_c   1.000
_cell.angle_alpha   90.00
_cell.angle_beta   90.00
_cell.angle_gamma   90.00
#
_symmetry.space_group_name_H-M   'P 1'
#
loop_
_entity.id
_entity.type
_entity.pdbx_description
1 polymer ?
#
loop_
_entity_poly.entity_id
_entity_poly.type
_entity_poly.pdbx_seq_one_letter_code
_entity_poly.pdbx_strand_id
1 'polypeptide(L)'
;MHNYNVVQSTAAQQQCQVIVVVKADGYGHGSILTTCHLVECCGADAFAVATLEEGVALRKALDEHFSHVAAAVERIRPRVRILVLGAPVGYPACFDTYLHYDIELMVSGPEVAASLGLWMKDHDGRRRAEVLKVAETTKEELIGNDALGTNPLRNMVVRQGKDEIDRETVSPRLLQTKMNAATLTNVTGSDLAREVRQILIGQKHASAVVAKPNSAPAAAINTIFEEVIRSSSPPPTPLNGAAVDARATQKPPANTKNNNNPTVFCGIEDAARASRQKEMRMKRISELGSEASSRRSTGIESDSPLIRKKLRWHALVDSGMGRLGFTTREIGETSSRSSSPVECDPKCSAAPVHDASEVSLSSVLPLRDTIEIIQELYDAEVHEGVPIEFYGMCTHMADANDKSTYTHDQMEKFQSLIHRVRSAGISIPTISTDNSAALLTTSLTHFDPDAILSHDTRGFVRTGGAIYGQRPAFKQLRAVSTLVATVSNVAVIHKGESVGYDRAYVASDNIRIATLTIGFADGYPRELGNGVGRVSIREHTFPVAGNVCMDMLMVELGPEDDKGVGSQVSVGDTAVLWGPEKVRDGQVLGEGLVPLAALATTLKTTQSALTCGLDKIRVQRQLVD
;
A
#
# COMPACT_ATOMS: atom_id res chain seq x y z
N MET A 1 -9.06 3.00 -12.13
CA MET A 1 -10.44 2.95 -11.59
C MET A 1 -11.28 1.79 -12.14
N HIS A 2 -11.52 1.68 -13.47
CA HIS A 2 -12.40 0.65 -14.07
C HIS A 2 -12.22 -0.76 -13.50
N ASN A 3 -10.98 -1.28 -13.51
CA ASN A 3 -10.68 -2.63 -13.01
C ASN A 3 -11.01 -2.80 -11.51
N TYR A 4 -10.78 -1.77 -10.70
CA TYR A 4 -11.12 -1.81 -9.27
C TYR A 4 -12.64 -1.94 -9.09
N ASN A 5 -13.44 -1.20 -9.85
CA ASN A 5 -14.91 -1.30 -9.79
C ASN A 5 -15.43 -2.67 -10.22
N VAL A 6 -14.83 -3.27 -11.25
CA VAL A 6 -15.14 -4.64 -11.67
C VAL A 6 -14.86 -5.62 -10.52
N VAL A 7 -13.65 -5.56 -9.95
CA VAL A 7 -13.24 -6.42 -8.83
C VAL A 7 -14.13 -6.21 -7.60
N GLN A 8 -14.42 -4.96 -7.24
CA GLN A 8 -15.28 -4.62 -6.11
C GLN A 8 -16.70 -5.14 -6.28
N SER A 9 -17.26 -5.02 -7.48
CA SER A 9 -18.60 -5.53 -7.79
C SER A 9 -18.65 -7.06 -7.71
N THR A 10 -17.64 -7.76 -8.24
CA THR A 10 -17.56 -9.23 -8.13
C THR A 10 -17.36 -9.68 -6.67
N ALA A 11 -16.50 -9.00 -5.91
CA ALA A 11 -16.29 -9.31 -4.50
C ALA A 11 -17.57 -9.12 -3.67
N ALA A 12 -18.34 -8.07 -3.94
CA ALA A 12 -19.60 -7.80 -3.25
C ALA A 12 -20.65 -8.90 -3.50
N GLN A 13 -20.65 -9.54 -4.67
CA GLN A 13 -21.53 -10.69 -4.96
C GLN A 13 -21.20 -11.90 -4.07
N GLN A 14 -19.96 -12.02 -3.60
CA GLN A 14 -19.50 -13.05 -2.66
C GLN A 14 -19.48 -12.54 -1.21
N GLN A 15 -20.20 -11.45 -0.90
CA GLN A 15 -20.21 -10.80 0.43
C GLN A 15 -18.81 -10.42 0.96
N CYS A 16 -17.85 -10.21 0.06
CA CYS A 16 -16.47 -9.90 0.39
C CYS A 16 -16.10 -8.46 0.07
N GLN A 17 -15.11 -7.95 0.80
CA GLN A 17 -14.44 -6.67 0.54
C GLN A 17 -13.11 -6.89 -0.18
N VAL A 18 -12.53 -5.83 -0.75
CA VAL A 18 -11.31 -5.94 -1.56
C VAL A 18 -10.10 -5.45 -0.78
N ILE A 19 -9.06 -6.28 -0.71
CA ILE A 19 -7.70 -5.87 -0.38
C ILE A 19 -6.92 -5.76 -1.70
N VAL A 20 -6.49 -4.54 -2.03
CA VAL A 20 -5.72 -4.27 -3.25
C VAL A 20 -4.26 -4.63 -3.02
N VAL A 21 -3.74 -5.59 -3.78
CA VAL A 21 -2.35 -6.03 -3.67
C VAL A 21 -1.47 -5.11 -4.53
N VAL A 22 -0.61 -4.33 -3.86
CA VAL A 22 0.32 -3.35 -4.45
C VAL A 22 1.79 -3.74 -4.23
N LYS A 23 2.06 -5.02 -4.02
CA LYS A 23 3.43 -5.56 -3.85
C LYS A 23 4.28 -5.42 -5.11
N ALA A 24 5.59 -5.49 -4.94
CA ALA A 24 6.57 -5.33 -6.02
C ALA A 24 6.33 -4.02 -6.80
N ASP A 25 6.22 -2.92 -6.05
CA ASP A 25 5.92 -1.59 -6.58
C ASP A 25 4.63 -1.54 -7.43
N GLY A 26 3.53 -2.11 -6.92
CA GLY A 26 2.27 -2.15 -7.64
C GLY A 26 2.36 -2.96 -8.92
N TYR A 27 3.00 -4.13 -8.87
CA TYR A 27 3.30 -4.93 -10.06
C TYR A 27 4.07 -4.11 -11.11
N GLY A 28 5.02 -3.28 -10.66
CA GLY A 28 5.81 -2.38 -11.49
C GLY A 28 5.12 -1.07 -11.94
N HIS A 29 3.88 -0.82 -11.55
CA HIS A 29 3.11 0.37 -11.96
C HIS A 29 3.29 1.58 -11.02
N GLY A 30 4.01 1.43 -9.90
CA GLY A 30 4.12 2.45 -8.86
C GLY A 30 3.11 2.20 -7.74
N SER A 31 3.55 1.62 -6.62
CA SER A 31 2.66 1.25 -5.50
C SER A 31 2.05 2.47 -4.83
N ILE A 32 2.85 3.50 -4.57
CA ILE A 32 2.42 4.73 -3.90
C ILE A 32 1.39 5.47 -4.76
N LEU A 33 1.73 5.76 -6.02
CA LEU A 33 0.84 6.44 -6.96
C LEU A 33 -0.49 5.71 -7.11
N THR A 34 -0.43 4.39 -7.34
CA THR A 34 -1.64 3.55 -7.47
C THR A 34 -2.49 3.61 -6.21
N THR A 35 -1.88 3.51 -5.03
CA THR A 35 -2.59 3.50 -3.75
C THR A 35 -3.27 4.83 -3.49
N CYS A 36 -2.55 5.96 -3.57
CA CYS A 36 -3.13 7.28 -3.34
C CYS A 36 -4.32 7.53 -4.28
N HIS A 37 -4.16 7.22 -5.57
CA HIS A 37 -5.22 7.38 -6.56
C HIS A 37 -6.46 6.50 -6.25
N LEU A 38 -6.27 5.24 -5.85
CA LEU A 38 -7.40 4.38 -5.48
C LEU A 38 -8.09 4.80 -4.17
N VAL A 39 -7.35 5.34 -3.20
CA VAL A 39 -7.93 5.91 -1.97
C VAL A 39 -8.80 7.12 -2.33
N GLU A 40 -8.26 8.07 -3.10
CA GLU A 40 -8.94 9.32 -3.44
C GLU A 40 -10.15 9.13 -4.37
N CYS A 41 -9.96 8.36 -5.45
CA CYS A 41 -10.94 8.26 -6.51
C CYS A 41 -11.93 7.10 -6.31
N CYS A 42 -11.52 6.05 -5.60
CA CYS A 42 -12.34 4.85 -5.42
C CYS A 42 -12.73 4.55 -3.96
N GLY A 43 -12.16 5.28 -2.98
CA GLY A 43 -12.40 5.02 -1.56
C GLY A 43 -11.83 3.68 -1.08
N ALA A 44 -10.80 3.16 -1.75
CA ALA A 44 -10.14 1.93 -1.33
C ALA A 44 -9.49 2.13 0.05
N ASP A 45 -9.72 1.19 0.97
CA ASP A 45 -9.35 1.32 2.39
C ASP A 45 -8.49 0.14 2.91
N ALA A 46 -8.14 -0.82 2.06
CA ALA A 46 -7.31 -1.95 2.40
C ALA A 46 -6.34 -2.33 1.27
N PHE A 47 -5.07 -2.42 1.61
CA PHE A 47 -3.97 -2.73 0.70
C PHE A 47 -3.08 -3.83 1.26
N ALA A 48 -2.38 -4.52 0.37
CA ALA A 48 -1.40 -5.53 0.75
C ALA A 48 -0.09 -5.39 -0.04
N VAL A 49 1.03 -5.57 0.65
CA VAL A 49 2.40 -5.46 0.14
C VAL A 49 3.18 -6.76 0.39
N ALA A 50 4.34 -6.95 -0.22
CA ALA A 50 5.15 -8.16 0.00
C ALA A 50 5.97 -8.07 1.28
N THR A 51 6.57 -6.92 1.58
CA THR A 51 7.53 -6.76 2.68
C THR A 51 7.14 -5.64 3.63
N LEU A 52 7.75 -5.63 4.82
CA LEU A 52 7.56 -4.57 5.80
C LEU A 52 8.03 -3.22 5.26
N GLU A 53 9.14 -3.18 4.52
CA GLU A 53 9.71 -1.97 3.94
C GLU A 53 8.75 -1.34 2.94
N GLU A 54 8.12 -2.15 2.07
CA GLU A 54 7.06 -1.67 1.17
C GLU A 54 5.89 -1.09 1.98
N GLY A 55 5.52 -1.72 3.10
CA GLY A 55 4.43 -1.26 3.97
C GLY A 55 4.73 0.05 4.67
N VAL A 56 5.95 0.20 5.20
CA VAL A 56 6.41 1.44 5.85
C VAL A 56 6.50 2.58 4.85
N ALA A 57 7.07 2.34 3.66
CA ALA A 57 7.13 3.33 2.60
C ALA A 57 5.72 3.78 2.19
N LEU A 58 4.79 2.83 2.04
CA LEU A 58 3.41 3.13 1.70
C LEU A 58 2.70 3.93 2.81
N ARG A 59 2.87 3.56 4.08
CA ARG A 59 2.29 4.28 5.22
C ARG A 59 2.78 5.73 5.27
N LYS A 60 4.09 5.94 5.15
CA LYS A 60 4.69 7.29 5.15
C LYS A 60 4.15 8.12 3.99
N ALA A 61 4.13 7.56 2.79
CA ALA A 61 3.62 8.27 1.62
C ALA A 61 2.14 8.64 1.77
N LEU A 62 1.30 7.76 2.35
CA LEU A 62 -0.09 8.08 2.64
C LEU A 62 -0.22 9.19 3.71
N ASP A 63 0.56 9.12 4.78
CA ASP A 63 0.56 10.16 5.83
C ASP A 63 1.00 11.52 5.26
N GLU A 64 2.02 11.55 4.41
CA GLU A 64 2.47 12.76 3.70
C GLU A 64 1.41 13.29 2.74
N HIS A 65 0.86 12.41 1.88
CA HIS A 65 -0.14 12.76 0.87
C HIS A 65 -1.42 13.34 1.47
N PHE A 66 -1.88 12.79 2.61
CA PHE A 66 -3.10 13.24 3.28
C PHE A 66 -2.86 14.21 4.45
N SER A 67 -1.61 14.61 4.72
CA SER A 67 -1.25 15.54 5.80
C SER A 67 -1.99 16.88 5.70
N HIS A 68 -2.19 17.40 4.49
CA HIS A 68 -2.87 18.67 4.24
C HIS A 68 -4.40 18.61 4.42
N VAL A 69 -5.00 17.42 4.35
CA VAL A 69 -6.45 17.23 4.54
C VAL A 69 -6.81 17.24 6.03
N ALA A 70 -5.88 16.81 6.89
CA ALA A 70 -6.06 16.74 8.34
C ALA A 70 -6.13 18.11 9.04
N ALA A 71 -5.63 19.18 8.43
CA ALA A 71 -5.65 20.53 9.01
C ALA A 71 -6.99 21.26 8.81
N ALA A 72 -7.76 20.92 7.79
CA ALA A 72 -8.98 21.64 7.42
C ALA A 72 -10.24 21.05 8.07
N VAL A 73 -10.20 19.79 8.49
CA VAL A 73 -11.30 19.16 9.22
C VAL A 73 -10.71 18.15 10.19
N GLU A 74 -11.15 18.18 11.43
CA GLU A 74 -10.95 17.12 12.44
C GLU A 74 -11.68 15.79 12.04
N ARG A 75 -11.82 15.51 10.73
CA ARG A 75 -12.45 14.34 10.12
C ARG A 75 -11.38 13.34 9.75
N ILE A 76 -11.33 12.27 10.54
CA ILE A 76 -11.11 10.88 10.12
C ILE A 76 -10.05 10.72 9.02
N ARG A 77 -8.78 10.52 9.41
CA ARG A 77 -7.79 9.89 8.50
C ARG A 77 -8.48 8.68 7.84
N PRO A 78 -8.44 8.53 6.49
CA PRO A 78 -8.91 7.30 5.88
C PRO A 78 -8.11 6.17 6.54
N ARG A 79 -8.80 5.26 7.23
CA ARG A 79 -8.18 4.22 8.05
C ARG A 79 -7.69 3.11 7.13
N VAL A 80 -6.72 3.46 6.28
CA VAL A 80 -6.15 2.57 5.27
C VAL A 80 -5.38 1.47 5.99
N ARG A 81 -5.87 0.24 5.85
CA ARG A 81 -5.22 -0.97 6.35
C ARG A 81 -4.13 -1.40 5.38
N ILE A 82 -2.98 -1.79 5.91
CA ILE A 82 -1.85 -2.28 5.13
C ILE A 82 -1.46 -3.63 5.71
N LEU A 83 -1.61 -4.69 4.92
CA LEU A 83 -1.22 -6.05 5.26
C LEU A 83 0.09 -6.43 4.58
N VAL A 84 1.07 -6.93 5.32
CA VAL A 84 2.28 -7.52 4.73
C VAL A 84 2.04 -9.00 4.48
N LEU A 85 2.18 -9.42 3.22
CA LEU A 85 1.92 -10.81 2.80
C LEU A 85 3.12 -11.73 3.02
N GLY A 86 4.33 -11.19 3.07
CA GLY A 86 5.54 -11.96 3.34
C GLY A 86 5.68 -12.32 4.81
N ALA A 87 6.44 -13.38 5.09
CA ALA A 87 6.88 -13.68 6.45
C ALA A 87 7.69 -12.48 6.99
N PRO A 88 7.56 -12.13 8.28
CA PRO A 88 8.39 -11.10 8.88
C PRO A 88 9.86 -11.49 8.78
N VAL A 89 10.72 -10.53 8.46
CA VAL A 89 12.18 -10.70 8.40
C VAL A 89 12.81 -9.90 9.53
N GLY A 90 13.79 -10.48 10.24
CA GLY A 90 14.45 -9.83 11.37
C GLY A 90 13.60 -9.79 12.65
N TYR A 91 12.69 -10.75 12.84
CA TYR A 91 11.97 -10.90 14.10
C TYR A 91 12.91 -11.34 15.24
N PRO A 92 12.62 -10.96 16.50
CA PRO A 92 11.43 -10.22 16.94
C PRO A 92 11.51 -8.69 16.76
N ALA A 93 12.67 -8.13 16.42
CA ALA A 93 12.88 -6.68 16.37
C ALA A 93 11.96 -5.95 15.36
N CYS A 94 11.58 -6.62 14.27
CA CYS A 94 10.68 -6.04 13.28
C CYS A 94 9.27 -5.75 13.83
N PHE A 95 8.79 -6.44 14.86
CA PHE A 95 7.40 -6.31 15.36
C PHE A 95 7.09 -4.92 15.90
N ASP A 96 8.06 -4.23 16.50
CA ASP A 96 7.90 -2.84 16.95
C ASP A 96 7.65 -1.89 15.76
N THR A 97 8.25 -2.19 14.60
CA THR A 97 8.02 -1.42 13.37
C THR A 97 6.61 -1.65 12.83
N TYR A 98 6.12 -2.90 12.83
CA TYR A 98 4.72 -3.18 12.48
C TYR A 98 3.73 -2.41 13.37
N LEU A 99 3.94 -2.46 14.70
CA LEU A 99 3.09 -1.76 15.67
C LEU A 99 3.15 -0.24 15.49
N HIS A 100 4.34 0.32 15.31
CA HIS A 100 4.56 1.76 15.16
C HIS A 100 3.80 2.34 13.96
N TYR A 101 3.93 1.69 12.80
CA TYR A 101 3.33 2.14 11.53
C TYR A 101 1.89 1.63 11.29
N ASP A 102 1.27 0.94 12.27
CA ASP A 102 -0.06 0.34 12.14
C ASP A 102 -0.18 -0.52 10.87
N ILE A 103 0.75 -1.47 10.75
CA ILE A 103 0.85 -2.44 9.65
C ILE A 103 0.45 -3.82 10.20
N GLU A 104 -0.43 -4.51 9.48
CA GLU A 104 -0.91 -5.83 9.85
C GLU A 104 0.12 -6.91 9.48
N LEU A 105 0.37 -7.82 10.42
CA LEU A 105 1.36 -8.88 10.35
C LEU A 105 0.75 -10.18 9.85
N MET A 106 1.45 -10.90 8.98
CA MET A 106 1.14 -12.30 8.67
C MET A 106 1.99 -13.24 9.52
N VAL A 107 1.34 -14.11 10.29
CA VAL A 107 2.00 -15.19 11.04
C VAL A 107 1.96 -16.44 10.17
N SER A 108 3.12 -16.77 9.59
CA SER A 108 3.26 -17.81 8.57
C SER A 108 3.69 -19.18 9.09
N GLY A 109 3.70 -19.37 10.41
CA GLY A 109 4.01 -20.66 11.02
C GLY A 109 4.44 -20.58 12.49
N PRO A 110 4.80 -21.74 13.08
CA PRO A 110 5.11 -21.86 14.50
C PRO A 110 6.30 -21.00 14.97
N GLU A 111 7.33 -20.84 14.14
CA GLU A 111 8.53 -20.07 14.50
C GLU A 111 8.23 -18.57 14.69
N VAL A 112 7.42 -18.01 13.77
CA VAL A 112 6.97 -16.61 13.86
C VAL A 112 6.04 -16.44 15.05
N ALA A 113 5.13 -17.38 15.29
CA ALA A 113 4.22 -17.36 16.44
C ALA A 113 4.98 -17.40 17.77
N ALA A 114 5.97 -18.30 17.91
CA ALA A 114 6.81 -18.40 19.09
C ALA A 114 7.61 -17.11 19.33
N SER A 115 8.15 -16.52 18.26
CA SER A 115 8.87 -15.25 18.34
C SER A 115 7.96 -14.09 18.72
N LEU A 116 6.72 -14.08 18.23
CA LEU A 116 5.70 -13.11 18.62
C LEU A 116 5.33 -13.27 20.10
N GLY A 117 5.19 -14.51 20.59
CA GLY A 117 4.97 -14.81 22.01
C GLY A 117 6.11 -14.37 22.92
N LEU A 118 7.36 -14.58 22.50
CA LEU A 118 8.54 -14.07 23.22
C LEU A 118 8.59 -12.54 23.23
N TRP A 119 8.28 -11.90 22.09
CA TRP A 119 8.14 -10.46 22.01
C TRP A 119 7.07 -10.01 23.00
N MET A 120 5.87 -10.60 23.02
CA MET A 120 4.80 -10.25 23.98
C MET A 120 5.25 -10.30 25.45
N LYS A 121 6.05 -11.29 25.86
CA LYS A 121 6.51 -11.44 27.26
C LYS A 121 7.42 -10.31 27.75
N ASP A 122 8.17 -9.68 26.85
CA ASP A 122 9.03 -8.52 27.17
C ASP A 122 8.29 -7.17 27.03
N HIS A 123 6.96 -7.19 26.94
CA HIS A 123 6.14 -5.98 26.79
C HIS A 123 6.41 -4.92 27.88
N ASP A 124 6.49 -5.32 29.15
CA ASP A 124 6.72 -4.37 30.25
C ASP A 124 8.15 -3.80 30.26
N GLY A 125 9.12 -4.54 29.73
CA GLY A 125 10.49 -4.06 29.52
C GLY A 125 10.53 -3.00 28.42
N ARG A 126 9.92 -3.30 27.26
CA ARG A 126 9.82 -2.35 26.14
C ARG A 126 9.02 -1.11 26.49
N ARG A 127 7.91 -1.24 27.23
CA ARG A 127 7.13 -0.10 27.70
C ARG A 127 7.94 0.84 28.58
N ARG A 128 8.78 0.29 29.47
CA ARG A 128 9.71 1.09 30.28
C ARG A 128 10.73 1.81 29.41
N ALA A 129 11.32 1.12 28.43
CA ALA A 129 12.27 1.73 27.50
C ALA A 129 11.66 2.85 26.65
N GLU A 130 10.42 2.67 26.18
CA GLU A 130 9.69 3.69 25.40
C GLU A 130 9.39 4.94 26.24
N VAL A 131 8.91 4.77 27.47
CA VAL A 131 8.66 5.89 28.39
C VAL A 131 9.96 6.64 28.71
N LEU A 132 11.06 5.92 28.92
CA LEU A 132 12.38 6.53 29.14
C LEU A 132 12.85 7.32 27.92
N LYS A 133 12.69 6.77 26.72
CA LYS A 133 13.05 7.46 25.46
C LYS A 133 12.23 8.72 25.25
N VAL A 134 10.91 8.67 25.46
CA VAL A 134 10.05 9.86 25.38
C VAL A 134 10.44 10.88 26.45
N ALA A 135 10.77 10.45 27.66
CA ALA A 135 11.24 11.34 28.72
C ALA A 135 12.58 12.00 28.37
N GLU A 136 13.51 11.28 27.74
CA GLU A 136 14.78 11.81 27.24
C GLU A 136 14.57 12.79 26.08
N THR A 137 13.77 12.45 25.07
CA THR A 137 13.48 13.36 23.95
C THR A 137 12.75 14.61 24.44
N THR A 138 11.79 14.48 25.36
CA THR A 138 11.10 15.62 25.98
C THR A 138 12.07 16.47 26.79
N LYS A 139 13.01 15.84 27.50
CA LYS A 139 14.07 16.54 28.24
C LYS A 139 15.00 17.29 27.29
N GLU A 140 15.37 16.70 26.16
CA GLU A 140 16.18 17.34 25.12
C GLU A 140 15.45 18.50 24.43
N GLU A 141 14.15 18.37 24.15
CA GLU A 141 13.31 19.44 23.61
C GLU A 141 13.12 20.59 24.62
N LEU A 142 12.96 20.27 25.90
CA LEU A 142 12.90 21.26 26.98
C LEU A 142 14.24 21.99 27.16
N ILE A 143 15.36 21.27 27.06
CA ILE A 143 16.72 21.85 27.12
C ILE A 143 17.02 22.66 25.84
N GLY A 144 16.53 22.23 24.68
CA GLY A 144 16.68 22.93 23.40
C GLY A 144 15.87 24.23 23.34
N ASN A 145 14.67 24.24 23.93
CA ASN A 145 13.87 25.46 24.10
C ASN A 145 14.41 26.39 25.20
N ASP A 146 15.27 25.89 26.09
CA ASP A 146 16.00 26.70 27.09
C ASP A 146 17.12 27.55 26.46
N ALA A 147 17.53 27.29 25.21
CA ALA A 147 18.49 28.13 24.47
C ALA A 147 17.88 29.46 23.98
N LEU A 148 16.55 29.59 24.01
CA LEU A 148 15.79 30.81 23.69
C LEU A 148 15.25 31.50 24.96
N GLY A 149 16.02 31.49 26.06
CA GLY A 149 16.02 32.57 27.06
C GLY A 149 14.70 33.02 27.71
N THR A 150 13.61 32.26 27.68
CA THR A 150 12.35 32.65 28.34
C THR A 150 11.64 31.46 28.98
N ASN A 151 12.16 30.95 30.10
CA ASN A 151 11.35 30.10 30.99
C ASN A 151 11.63 30.42 32.47
N PRO A 152 10.66 30.98 33.23
CA PRO A 152 10.85 31.41 34.62
C PRO A 152 10.90 30.25 35.64
N LEU A 153 10.83 28.99 35.20
CA LEU A 153 10.80 27.80 36.07
C LEU A 153 12.14 27.40 36.69
N ARG A 154 13.24 28.09 36.36
CA ARG A 154 14.58 27.76 36.88
C ARG A 154 14.81 28.14 38.36
N ASN A 155 13.87 28.82 39.02
CA ASN A 155 14.05 29.29 40.41
C ASN A 155 13.29 28.51 41.50
N MET A 156 12.57 27.43 41.17
CA MET A 156 11.75 26.71 42.16
C MET A 156 12.21 25.29 42.52
N VAL A 157 13.19 24.72 41.81
CA VAL A 157 13.71 23.36 42.10
C VAL A 157 15.12 23.37 42.72
N VAL A 158 15.74 24.54 42.91
CA VAL A 158 17.06 24.68 43.57
C VAL A 158 16.99 25.48 44.90
N ARG A 159 15.78 25.71 45.45
CA ARG A 159 15.57 26.47 46.71
C ARG A 159 14.77 25.72 47.78
N GLN A 160 14.87 24.39 47.85
CA GLN A 160 14.38 23.62 49.00
C GLN A 160 15.42 22.59 49.49
N GLY A 161 16.66 23.05 49.69
CA GLY A 161 17.72 22.20 50.27
C GLY A 161 18.82 22.96 51.01
N LYS A 162 18.62 24.24 51.30
CA LYS A 162 19.52 25.08 52.09
C LYS A 162 18.67 26.14 52.77
N ASP A 163 18.33 25.88 54.02
CA ASP A 163 18.31 26.84 55.14
C ASP A 163 17.50 26.21 56.27
N GLU A 164 18.20 25.43 57.10
CA GLU A 164 18.03 25.30 58.57
C GLU A 164 18.78 24.05 59.01
N ILE A 165 19.97 24.24 59.60
CA ILE A 165 20.47 23.58 60.80
C ILE A 165 21.76 24.31 61.17
N ASP A 166 21.72 24.92 62.36
CA ASP A 166 22.79 25.63 63.01
C ASP A 166 24.08 24.80 63.17
N ARG A 167 25.20 25.51 63.14
CA ARG A 167 26.52 25.00 63.52
C ARG A 167 26.57 24.82 65.03
N GLU A 168 26.89 23.62 65.50
CA GLU A 168 27.98 23.36 66.45
C GLU A 168 28.13 21.85 66.74
N THR A 169 29.35 21.46 67.11
CA THR A 169 29.77 20.18 67.73
C THR A 169 30.09 18.92 66.87
N VAL A 170 31.41 18.60 66.88
CA VAL A 170 32.09 17.28 66.93
C VAL A 170 32.44 16.52 65.62
N SER A 171 33.76 16.54 65.33
CA SER A 171 34.72 15.45 64.99
C SER A 171 34.27 14.10 64.37
N PRO A 172 35.11 13.46 63.52
CA PRO A 172 34.71 12.55 62.45
C PRO A 172 34.67 11.07 62.87
N ARG A 173 33.59 10.36 62.53
CA ARG A 173 33.59 8.89 62.38
C ARG A 173 32.60 8.46 61.30
N LEU A 174 33.00 7.41 60.58
CA LEU A 174 32.32 6.68 59.49
C LEU A 174 32.49 7.22 58.06
N LEU A 175 33.73 7.13 57.59
CA LEU A 175 34.00 6.59 56.25
C LEU A 175 33.81 5.06 56.27
N GLN A 176 33.19 4.54 55.20
CA GLN A 176 32.93 3.13 54.86
C GLN A 176 31.67 2.47 55.44
N THR A 177 30.62 2.40 54.61
CA THR A 177 30.02 1.08 54.28
C THR A 177 29.25 1.12 52.95
N LYS A 178 29.64 0.20 52.07
CA LYS A 178 28.97 -0.35 50.88
C LYS A 178 27.46 -0.04 50.76
N MET A 179 27.05 0.64 49.68
CA MET A 179 25.68 0.54 49.17
C MET A 179 25.48 -0.87 48.58
N ASN A 180 24.71 -1.69 49.28
CA ASN A 180 24.25 -2.99 48.80
C ASN A 180 23.13 -2.82 47.77
N ALA A 181 23.17 -3.64 46.73
CA ALA A 181 22.25 -3.71 45.60
C ALA A 181 20.88 -4.37 45.93
N ALA A 182 20.23 -3.99 47.03
CA ALA A 182 19.03 -4.70 47.52
C ALA A 182 17.86 -3.79 47.95
N THR A 183 17.65 -2.63 47.30
CA THR A 183 16.49 -1.77 47.64
C THR A 183 15.77 -1.16 46.43
N LEU A 184 15.77 -1.88 45.30
CA LEU A 184 14.97 -1.56 44.11
C LEU A 184 14.05 -2.73 43.72
N THR A 185 13.40 -3.33 44.72
CA THR A 185 12.26 -4.21 44.49
C THR A 185 11.04 -3.58 45.13
N ASN A 186 9.99 -3.39 44.32
CA ASN A 186 8.66 -2.87 44.63
C ASN A 186 8.42 -1.38 44.31
N VAL A 187 8.63 -0.99 43.05
CA VAL A 187 7.89 0.16 42.49
C VAL A 187 6.84 -0.39 41.55
N THR A 188 5.58 -0.30 41.97
CA THR A 188 4.44 -0.74 41.16
C THR A 188 4.13 0.31 40.09
N GLY A 189 3.54 -0.07 38.95
CA GLY A 189 3.19 0.87 37.87
C GLY A 189 2.27 2.03 38.31
N SER A 190 1.55 1.87 39.42
CA SER A 190 0.77 2.92 40.07
C SER A 190 1.62 4.04 40.69
N ASP A 191 2.85 3.75 41.13
CA ASP A 191 3.75 4.73 41.75
C ASP A 191 4.34 5.68 40.71
N LEU A 192 4.69 5.17 39.54
CA LEU A 192 5.19 5.98 38.42
C LEU A 192 4.06 6.81 37.78
N ALA A 193 2.85 6.24 37.67
CA ALA A 193 1.67 6.98 37.21
C ALA A 193 1.25 8.10 38.19
N ARG A 194 1.58 7.95 39.48
CA ARG A 194 1.37 8.96 40.53
C ARG A 194 2.40 10.09 40.44
N GLU A 195 3.67 9.79 40.15
CA GLU A 195 4.71 10.80 39.88
C GLU A 195 4.42 11.59 38.60
N VAL A 196 4.05 10.92 37.50
CA VAL A 196 3.68 11.60 36.25
C VAL A 196 2.40 12.44 36.43
N ARG A 197 1.43 11.97 37.21
CA ARG A 197 0.27 12.78 37.61
C ARG A 197 0.64 13.98 38.47
N GLN A 198 1.58 13.85 39.41
CA GLN A 198 2.04 14.99 40.22
C GLN A 198 2.74 16.05 39.37
N ILE A 199 3.51 15.64 38.35
CA ILE A 199 4.13 16.56 37.39
C ILE A 199 3.06 17.29 36.56
N LEU A 200 2.02 16.59 36.09
CA LEU A 200 0.91 17.18 35.32
C LEU A 200 -0.04 18.06 36.18
N ILE A 201 -0.27 17.70 37.44
CA ILE A 201 -1.05 18.51 38.40
C ILE A 201 -0.29 19.80 38.74
N GLY A 202 1.04 19.75 38.84
CA GLY A 202 1.89 20.94 39.01
C GLY A 202 1.76 21.94 37.85
N GLN A 203 1.56 21.46 36.62
CA GLN A 203 1.30 22.33 35.46
C GLN A 203 -0.10 22.97 35.47
N LYS A 204 -1.12 22.26 35.99
CA LYS A 204 -2.49 22.80 36.09
C LYS A 204 -2.64 23.88 37.17
N HIS A 205 -1.88 23.78 38.27
CA HIS A 205 -1.86 24.80 39.32
C HIS A 205 -1.08 26.07 38.92
N ALA A 206 -0.09 25.97 38.03
CA ALA A 206 0.63 27.15 37.52
C ALA A 206 -0.24 28.02 36.58
N SER A 207 -1.15 27.42 35.81
CA SER A 207 -2.06 28.14 34.91
C SER A 207 -3.29 28.75 35.59
N ALA A 208 -3.58 28.41 36.85
CA ALA A 208 -4.77 28.88 37.59
C ALA A 208 -4.52 30.11 38.49
N VAL A 209 -3.27 30.59 38.61
CA VAL A 209 -2.90 31.69 39.54
C VAL A 209 -2.77 33.06 38.87
N VAL A 210 -3.00 33.19 37.55
CA VAL A 210 -2.90 34.49 36.85
C VAL A 210 -4.26 34.91 36.28
N ALA A 211 -5.17 35.41 37.13
CA ALA A 211 -6.31 36.22 36.69
C ALA A 211 -6.97 37.08 37.82
N LYS A 212 -6.44 38.31 38.00
CA LYS A 212 -7.11 39.62 38.34
C LYS A 212 -7.83 39.81 39.71
N PRO A 213 -8.22 41.06 40.14
CA PRO A 213 -8.06 42.43 39.58
C PRO A 213 -7.70 43.57 40.60
N ASN A 214 -7.45 44.79 40.06
CA ASN A 214 -7.90 46.16 40.50
C ASN A 214 -6.81 47.20 40.22
N SER A 215 -7.03 48.43 39.72
CA SER A 215 -8.20 49.21 39.32
C SER A 215 -7.70 50.45 38.55
N ALA A 216 -8.47 50.90 37.54
CA ALA A 216 -8.26 52.08 36.69
C ALA A 216 -8.47 53.43 37.49
N PRO A 217 -8.39 54.68 36.93
CA PRO A 217 -8.92 55.08 35.60
C PRO A 217 -8.24 56.25 34.83
N ALA A 218 -8.85 56.54 33.67
CA ALA A 218 -8.88 57.79 32.86
C ALA A 218 -7.83 57.90 31.73
N ALA A 219 -8.20 57.63 30.48
CA ALA A 219 -8.85 58.55 29.50
C ALA A 219 -7.83 59.51 28.83
N ALA A 220 -7.90 59.92 27.56
CA ALA A 220 -8.63 59.58 26.35
C ALA A 220 -8.09 60.55 25.26
N ILE A 221 -8.41 60.27 23.98
CA ILE A 221 -8.43 61.12 22.75
C ILE A 221 -7.73 60.33 21.61
N ASN A 222 -8.42 59.47 20.81
CA ASN A 222 -9.26 59.75 19.63
C ASN A 222 -8.54 60.71 18.64
N THR A 223 -8.27 60.42 17.36
CA THR A 223 -9.27 60.42 16.26
C THR A 223 -8.57 60.31 14.86
N ILE A 224 -9.11 59.46 13.94
CA ILE A 224 -9.24 59.55 12.44
C ILE A 224 -7.97 59.49 11.54
N PHE A 225 -7.83 58.57 10.56
CA PHE A 225 -8.48 58.28 9.24
C PHE A 225 -7.86 59.06 8.04
N GLU A 226 -7.54 58.31 6.97
CA GLU A 226 -7.08 58.66 5.58
C GLU A 226 -5.69 59.29 5.38
N GLU A 227 -4.81 58.66 4.57
CA GLU A 227 -4.66 58.92 3.12
C GLU A 227 -3.33 58.34 2.56
N VAL A 228 -3.33 58.02 1.26
CA VAL A 228 -2.20 57.86 0.32
C VAL A 228 -1.66 56.44 0.02
N ILE A 229 -2.32 55.88 -0.99
CA ILE A 229 -1.81 55.01 -2.07
C ILE A 229 -0.68 55.68 -2.87
N ARG A 230 0.40 54.94 -3.16
CA ARG A 230 1.27 54.90 -4.39
C ARG A 230 2.42 53.92 -4.09
N SER A 231 2.85 52.94 -4.88
CA SER A 231 2.94 52.71 -6.35
C SER A 231 3.31 51.21 -6.56
N SER A 232 2.54 50.35 -7.27
CA SER A 232 2.54 50.06 -8.74
C SER A 232 3.88 49.55 -9.30
N SER A 233 4.08 48.47 -10.07
CA SER A 233 3.27 47.40 -10.73
C SER A 233 4.24 46.35 -11.36
N PRO A 234 3.79 45.15 -11.83
CA PRO A 234 4.58 44.24 -12.71
C PRO A 234 4.22 44.38 -14.21
N PRO A 235 5.00 43.84 -15.18
CA PRO A 235 4.70 43.92 -16.63
C PRO A 235 4.41 42.51 -17.26
N PRO A 236 4.13 42.36 -18.57
CA PRO A 236 2.75 42.26 -19.09
C PRO A 236 2.49 41.09 -20.08
N THR A 237 1.22 40.89 -20.44
CA THR A 237 0.75 40.05 -21.57
C THR A 237 0.50 40.92 -22.82
N PRO A 238 0.67 40.44 -24.07
CA PRO A 238 0.29 41.20 -25.27
C PRO A 238 -1.08 40.77 -25.85
N LEU A 239 -1.78 41.75 -26.46
CA LEU A 239 -3.05 41.61 -27.18
C LEU A 239 -2.93 42.11 -28.64
N ASN A 240 -3.48 41.29 -29.55
CA ASN A 240 -4.27 41.55 -30.78
C ASN A 240 -3.85 42.49 -31.92
N GLY A 241 -4.13 42.00 -33.15
CA GLY A 241 -4.84 42.78 -34.17
C GLY A 241 -4.78 42.24 -35.61
N ALA A 242 -5.91 41.77 -36.16
CA ALA A 242 -6.45 42.16 -37.49
C ALA A 242 -7.77 41.41 -37.82
N ALA A 243 -8.73 42.15 -38.38
CA ALA A 243 -10.12 41.77 -38.69
C ALA A 243 -10.31 41.26 -40.13
N VAL A 244 -11.51 40.76 -40.47
CA VAL A 244 -12.38 41.13 -41.63
C VAL A 244 -13.54 40.10 -41.84
N ASP A 245 -14.79 40.60 -41.87
CA ASP A 245 -16.04 40.22 -42.61
C ASP A 245 -16.50 38.75 -42.77
N ALA A 246 -17.78 38.36 -42.97
CA ALA A 246 -19.13 38.95 -42.91
C ALA A 246 -20.18 37.82 -43.08
N ARG A 247 -21.40 38.03 -42.58
CA ARG A 247 -22.74 37.51 -43.01
C ARG A 247 -22.89 36.04 -43.47
N ALA A 248 -23.85 35.31 -42.87
CA ALA A 248 -25.20 35.13 -43.43
C ALA A 248 -26.05 34.09 -42.66
N THR A 249 -27.29 34.49 -42.40
CA THR A 249 -28.46 33.75 -41.92
C THR A 249 -28.97 32.72 -42.91
N GLN A 250 -29.51 31.57 -42.43
CA GLN A 250 -30.70 30.92 -43.02
C GLN A 250 -31.31 29.82 -42.10
N LYS A 251 -32.58 30.03 -41.71
CA LYS A 251 -33.66 29.03 -41.50
C LYS A 251 -34.26 28.67 -42.89
N PRO A 252 -35.20 27.72 -43.14
CA PRO A 252 -36.15 26.94 -42.29
C PRO A 252 -36.29 25.45 -42.81
N PRO A 253 -37.43 24.69 -42.82
CA PRO A 253 -38.73 24.75 -42.12
C PRO A 253 -39.21 23.41 -41.47
N ALA A 254 -40.44 23.43 -40.93
CA ALA A 254 -41.13 22.37 -40.20
C ALA A 254 -42.28 21.69 -41.01
N ASN A 255 -42.71 20.52 -40.49
CA ASN A 255 -43.97 19.75 -40.69
C ASN A 255 -44.10 18.90 -41.98
N THR A 256 -44.59 17.63 -41.98
CA THR A 256 -45.61 16.95 -41.15
C THR A 256 -45.64 15.41 -41.32
N LYS A 257 -45.98 14.70 -40.21
CA LYS A 257 -46.86 13.51 -40.02
C LYS A 257 -46.43 12.04 -40.31
N ASN A 258 -46.54 11.25 -39.20
CA ASN A 258 -46.97 9.84 -39.01
C ASN A 258 -46.03 8.71 -39.51
N ASN A 259 -45.70 7.64 -38.77
CA ASN A 259 -46.39 6.93 -37.67
C ASN A 259 -45.40 6.05 -36.85
N ASN A 260 -45.73 5.88 -35.56
CA ASN A 260 -45.57 4.71 -34.67
C ASN A 260 -44.23 4.35 -33.97
N ASN A 261 -44.30 4.51 -32.64
CA ASN A 261 -43.69 3.74 -31.52
C ASN A 261 -42.34 4.19 -30.90
N PRO A 262 -42.19 4.01 -29.56
CA PRO A 262 -41.97 5.12 -28.65
C PRO A 262 -40.48 5.36 -28.33
N THR A 263 -40.09 6.62 -28.40
CA THR A 263 -38.86 7.17 -27.85
C THR A 263 -38.96 7.27 -26.32
N VAL A 264 -38.09 6.56 -25.61
CA VAL A 264 -37.72 6.91 -24.23
C VAL A 264 -36.59 7.95 -24.33
N PHE A 265 -36.92 9.19 -24.01
CA PHE A 265 -35.94 10.21 -23.64
C PHE A 265 -35.16 9.71 -22.40
N CYS A 266 -33.84 9.55 -22.52
CA CYS A 266 -32.96 9.61 -21.35
C CYS A 266 -31.61 10.16 -21.77
N GLY A 267 -31.51 11.48 -21.73
CA GLY A 267 -30.26 12.22 -21.82
C GLY A 267 -30.49 13.50 -21.03
N ILE A 268 -29.63 13.78 -20.06
CA ILE A 268 -29.67 14.87 -19.05
C ILE A 268 -30.18 14.46 -17.65
N GLU A 269 -30.15 13.18 -17.23
CA GLU A 269 -30.40 12.84 -15.82
C GLU A 269 -29.23 12.25 -15.01
N ASP A 270 -28.16 11.70 -15.58
CA ASP A 270 -27.14 11.02 -14.74
C ASP A 270 -26.26 11.99 -13.92
N ALA A 271 -25.86 13.12 -14.48
CA ALA A 271 -25.10 14.14 -13.75
C ALA A 271 -25.97 14.85 -12.69
N ALA A 272 -27.25 15.06 -12.97
CA ALA A 272 -28.20 15.67 -12.05
C ALA A 272 -28.60 14.70 -10.91
N ARG A 273 -28.67 13.39 -11.19
CA ARG A 273 -28.97 12.33 -10.22
C ARG A 273 -27.77 12.08 -9.28
N ALA A 274 -26.54 12.12 -9.79
CA ALA A 274 -25.33 12.08 -8.96
C ALA A 274 -25.20 13.31 -8.05
N SER A 275 -25.54 14.49 -8.54
CA SER A 275 -25.51 15.73 -7.75
C SER A 275 -26.60 15.77 -6.67
N ARG A 276 -27.83 15.32 -6.99
CA ARG A 276 -28.94 15.20 -6.01
C ARG A 276 -28.71 14.12 -4.96
N GLN A 277 -28.07 13.00 -5.29
CA GLN A 277 -27.68 11.98 -4.30
C GLN A 277 -26.59 12.49 -3.35
N LYS A 278 -25.65 13.30 -3.84
CA LYS A 278 -24.63 13.97 -3.02
C LYS A 278 -25.25 14.99 -2.06
N GLU A 279 -26.24 15.75 -2.53
CA GLU A 279 -26.96 16.75 -1.72
C GLU A 279 -27.89 16.12 -0.67
N MET A 280 -28.64 15.07 -1.02
CA MET A 280 -29.48 14.33 -0.06
C MET A 280 -28.66 13.59 1.01
N ARG A 281 -27.46 13.12 0.67
CA ARG A 281 -26.52 12.51 1.63
C ARG A 281 -25.93 13.54 2.60
N MET A 282 -25.69 14.77 2.14
CA MET A 282 -25.26 15.88 3.00
C MET A 282 -26.36 16.34 3.95
N LYS A 283 -27.63 16.40 3.51
CA LYS A 283 -28.78 16.73 4.38
C LYS A 283 -29.05 15.68 5.46
N ARG A 284 -28.97 14.39 5.14
CA ARG A 284 -29.10 13.30 6.13
C ARG A 284 -28.00 13.34 7.21
N ILE A 285 -26.79 13.74 6.83
CA ILE A 285 -25.67 13.88 7.77
C ILE A 285 -25.85 15.10 8.70
N SER A 286 -26.43 16.21 8.21
CA SER A 286 -26.75 17.36 9.07
C SER A 286 -27.90 17.09 10.03
N GLU A 287 -28.89 16.31 9.62
CA GLU A 287 -30.04 15.96 10.48
C GLU A 287 -29.63 14.99 11.60
N LEU A 288 -28.80 13.97 11.30
CA LEU A 288 -28.23 13.04 12.28
C LEU A 288 -27.25 13.73 13.27
N GLY A 289 -26.56 14.79 12.83
CA GLY A 289 -25.71 15.61 13.70
C GLY A 289 -26.50 16.47 14.70
N SER A 290 -27.73 16.88 14.34
CA SER A 290 -28.59 17.70 15.21
C SER A 290 -29.23 16.88 16.33
N GLU A 291 -29.57 15.61 16.07
CA GLU A 291 -30.13 14.70 17.08
C GLU A 291 -29.08 14.23 18.10
N ALA A 292 -27.82 14.09 17.68
CA ALA A 292 -26.71 13.74 18.57
C ALA A 292 -26.33 14.88 19.54
N SER A 293 -26.64 16.13 19.19
CA SER A 293 -26.27 17.31 19.97
C SER A 293 -27.26 17.68 21.08
N SER A 294 -28.45 17.05 21.13
CA SER A 294 -29.48 17.35 22.15
C SER A 294 -29.43 16.47 23.41
N ARG A 295 -28.55 15.45 23.45
CA ARG A 295 -28.50 14.46 24.56
C ARG A 295 -27.28 14.54 25.48
N ARG A 296 -26.48 15.60 25.42
CA ARG A 296 -25.32 15.78 26.33
C ARG A 296 -25.39 17.09 27.10
N SER A 297 -26.26 17.14 28.09
CA SER A 297 -26.13 18.08 29.20
C SER A 297 -26.63 17.41 30.48
N THR A 298 -25.72 16.71 31.17
CA THR A 298 -25.62 16.54 32.64
C THR A 298 -24.78 15.30 32.93
N GLY A 299 -23.68 15.47 33.66
CA GLY A 299 -22.90 14.36 34.21
C GLY A 299 -21.43 14.43 33.83
N ILE A 300 -20.62 14.98 34.74
CA ILE A 300 -19.17 14.89 34.74
C ILE A 300 -18.80 13.46 35.13
N GLU A 301 -18.26 12.67 34.21
CA GLU A 301 -17.44 11.50 34.53
C GLU A 301 -16.17 11.50 33.68
N SER A 302 -15.06 11.29 34.39
CA SER A 302 -13.68 11.29 33.95
C SER A 302 -13.28 9.96 33.33
N ASP A 303 -12.71 10.01 32.12
CA ASP A 303 -11.54 9.24 31.67
C ASP A 303 -11.57 9.23 30.13
N SER A 304 -10.57 9.84 29.50
CA SER A 304 -10.32 9.66 28.08
C SER A 304 -9.39 8.44 27.94
N PRO A 305 -9.85 7.26 27.49
CA PRO A 305 -8.94 6.17 27.25
C PRO A 305 -8.09 6.52 26.02
N LEU A 306 -6.78 6.71 26.23
CA LEU A 306 -5.81 6.57 25.14
C LEU A 306 -6.04 5.19 24.52
N ILE A 307 -6.65 5.14 23.33
CA ILE A 307 -6.86 3.90 22.58
C ILE A 307 -5.48 3.29 22.34
N ARG A 308 -5.16 2.21 23.06
CA ARG A 308 -3.88 1.51 22.93
C ARG A 308 -3.84 0.84 21.56
N LYS A 309 -2.82 1.15 20.76
CA LYS A 309 -2.59 0.48 19.47
C LYS A 309 -2.24 -0.99 19.74
N LYS A 310 -2.87 -1.90 19.00
CA LYS A 310 -2.56 -3.33 19.00
C LYS A 310 -1.95 -3.72 17.65
N LEU A 311 -0.99 -4.63 17.68
CA LEU A 311 -0.43 -5.26 16.50
C LEU A 311 -1.39 -6.33 16.00
N ARG A 312 -2.12 -5.99 14.94
CA ARG A 312 -3.05 -6.90 14.27
C ARG A 312 -2.28 -7.97 13.51
N TRP A 313 -2.65 -9.22 13.72
CA TRP A 313 -2.01 -10.35 13.04
C TRP A 313 -3.04 -11.29 12.41
N HIS A 314 -2.60 -11.93 11.32
CA HIS A 314 -3.38 -12.89 10.56
C HIS A 314 -2.67 -14.24 10.51
N ALA A 315 -3.38 -15.32 10.74
CA ALA A 315 -2.85 -16.66 10.51
C ALA A 315 -2.84 -16.96 9.00
N LEU A 316 -1.66 -17.19 8.43
CA LEU A 316 -1.52 -17.70 7.07
C LEU A 316 -1.60 -19.22 7.09
N VAL A 317 -2.55 -19.78 6.36
CA VAL A 317 -2.82 -21.20 6.28
C VAL A 317 -2.44 -21.72 4.90
N ASP A 318 -1.62 -22.77 4.86
CA ASP A 318 -1.36 -23.52 3.64
C ASP A 318 -2.42 -24.62 3.45
N SER A 319 -3.38 -24.36 2.57
CA SER A 319 -4.44 -25.30 2.19
C SER A 319 -4.04 -26.22 1.03
N GLY A 320 -2.84 -26.07 0.46
CA GLY A 320 -2.41 -26.79 -0.75
C GLY A 320 -1.58 -25.94 -1.72
N MET A 321 -1.20 -24.72 -1.39
CA MET A 321 -0.29 -23.97 -2.25
C MET A 321 1.15 -24.51 -2.16
N GLY A 322 1.49 -25.24 -1.10
CA GLY A 322 2.84 -25.79 -0.88
C GLY A 322 3.84 -24.69 -0.56
N ARG A 323 3.42 -23.71 0.25
CA ARG A 323 4.19 -22.53 0.64
C ARG A 323 4.38 -22.50 2.17
N LEU A 324 4.78 -21.35 2.69
CA LEU A 324 4.77 -21.05 4.11
C LEU A 324 3.33 -20.91 4.62
N GLY A 325 3.06 -21.45 5.81
CA GLY A 325 1.78 -21.33 6.48
C GLY A 325 1.58 -22.41 7.53
N PHE A 326 0.59 -22.20 8.39
CA PHE A 326 0.04 -23.23 9.24
C PHE A 326 -0.60 -24.34 8.41
N THR A 327 -0.42 -25.59 8.85
CA THR A 327 -1.02 -26.74 8.19
C THR A 327 -2.49 -26.90 8.58
N THR A 328 -3.29 -27.52 7.72
CA THR A 328 -4.69 -27.84 8.02
C THR A 328 -4.88 -29.20 8.69
N ARG A 329 -3.81 -29.99 8.85
CA ARG A 329 -3.88 -31.38 9.33
C ARG A 329 -3.94 -31.45 10.85
N GLU A 330 -4.56 -32.51 11.36
CA GLU A 330 -4.47 -32.91 12.76
C GLU A 330 -3.19 -33.70 13.01
N ILE A 331 -2.57 -33.49 14.17
CA ILE A 331 -1.47 -34.34 14.63
C ILE A 331 -2.05 -35.73 14.96
N GLY A 332 -1.90 -36.67 14.03
CA GLY A 332 -2.43 -38.04 14.16
C GLY A 332 -2.84 -38.67 12.83
N GLU A 333 -3.07 -37.88 11.78
CA GLU A 333 -3.32 -38.38 10.43
C GLU A 333 -2.01 -38.79 9.74
N THR A 334 -1.49 -39.98 10.06
CA THR A 334 -0.49 -40.63 9.20
C THR A 334 -1.15 -41.02 7.89
N SER A 335 -1.00 -40.20 6.85
CA SER A 335 -1.35 -40.62 5.48
C SER A 335 -0.46 -41.81 5.11
N SER A 336 -1.08 -42.96 4.82
CA SER A 336 -0.45 -44.07 4.11
C SER A 336 0.09 -43.57 2.78
N ARG A 337 1.37 -43.19 2.73
CA ARG A 337 2.07 -43.00 1.46
C ARG A 337 2.19 -44.37 0.81
N SER A 338 1.39 -44.63 -0.22
CA SER A 338 1.73 -45.62 -1.24
C SER A 338 3.02 -45.14 -1.93
N SER A 339 4.15 -45.66 -1.47
CA SER A 339 5.41 -45.54 -2.21
C SER A 339 5.32 -46.45 -3.44
N SER A 340 4.98 -45.89 -4.59
CA SER A 340 5.47 -46.45 -5.85
C SER A 340 6.98 -46.16 -5.91
N PRO A 341 7.84 -47.17 -6.10
CA PRO A 341 9.28 -46.95 -6.13
C PRO A 341 9.65 -46.23 -7.43
N VAL A 342 10.22 -45.03 -7.30
CA VAL A 342 10.95 -44.35 -8.38
C VAL A 342 12.30 -45.05 -8.50
N GLU A 343 12.54 -45.73 -9.61
CA GLU A 343 13.86 -46.25 -9.96
C GLU A 343 14.87 -45.09 -10.02
N CYS A 344 15.91 -45.16 -9.19
CA CYS A 344 17.03 -44.23 -9.24
C CYS A 344 18.03 -44.69 -10.30
N ASP A 345 18.35 -43.78 -11.22
CA ASP A 345 19.36 -43.93 -12.27
C ASP A 345 20.78 -44.02 -11.66
N PRO A 346 21.55 -45.11 -11.87
CA PRO A 346 22.80 -45.36 -11.16
C PRO A 346 24.03 -44.69 -11.80
N LYS A 347 23.93 -43.39 -12.15
CA LYS A 347 25.08 -42.59 -12.63
C LYS A 347 25.07 -41.16 -12.09
N CYS A 348 25.38 -41.00 -10.81
CA CYS A 348 25.96 -39.76 -10.30
C CYS A 348 26.99 -40.08 -9.23
N SER A 349 28.26 -40.15 -9.66
CA SER A 349 29.41 -40.28 -8.79
C SER A 349 29.79 -38.91 -8.20
N ALA A 350 29.89 -38.87 -6.87
CA ALA A 350 30.81 -38.11 -6.04
C ALA A 350 31.02 -36.60 -6.34
N ALA A 351 30.50 -35.75 -5.45
CA ALA A 351 31.07 -34.43 -5.14
C ALA A 351 31.20 -34.27 -3.60
N PRO A 352 32.19 -33.51 -3.10
CA PRO A 352 32.62 -33.59 -1.71
C PRO A 352 31.71 -32.80 -0.76
N VAL A 353 31.59 -33.31 0.45
CA VAL A 353 30.88 -32.72 1.60
C VAL A 353 31.55 -31.41 1.99
N HIS A 354 30.83 -30.30 1.85
CA HIS A 354 31.14 -29.04 2.52
C HIS A 354 30.18 -28.83 3.70
N ASP A 355 30.80 -28.85 4.88
CA ASP A 355 30.48 -28.17 6.14
C ASP A 355 29.00 -27.92 6.50
N ALA A 356 28.51 -28.72 7.45
CA ALA A 356 27.18 -28.59 8.04
C ALA A 356 27.19 -27.59 9.21
N SER A 357 26.74 -26.36 8.97
CA SER A 357 26.43 -25.39 10.05
C SER A 357 25.12 -24.60 9.84
N GLU A 358 24.19 -25.13 9.06
CA GLU A 358 22.79 -24.68 9.07
C GLU A 358 21.87 -25.84 9.43
N VAL A 359 21.67 -26.06 10.73
CA VAL A 359 20.54 -26.87 11.19
C VAL A 359 19.30 -25.99 11.03
N SER A 360 18.49 -26.28 10.00
CA SER A 360 17.16 -25.68 9.84
C SER A 360 16.37 -25.88 11.13
N LEU A 361 16.01 -24.78 11.81
CA LEU A 361 15.20 -24.77 13.04
C LEU A 361 13.85 -25.48 12.88
N SER A 362 13.39 -25.70 11.65
CA SER A 362 12.25 -26.54 11.30
C SER A 362 12.36 -28.00 11.74
N SER A 363 13.57 -28.45 12.13
CA SER A 363 13.84 -29.84 12.55
C SER A 363 13.90 -30.02 14.08
N VAL A 364 13.71 -28.96 14.87
CA VAL A 364 13.89 -28.98 16.34
C VAL A 364 12.61 -28.62 17.12
N LEU A 365 11.59 -28.03 16.47
CA LEU A 365 10.30 -27.79 17.12
C LEU A 365 9.39 -29.02 16.98
N PRO A 366 8.76 -29.52 18.07
CA PRO A 366 7.76 -30.57 17.95
C PRO A 366 6.65 -30.10 17.00
N LEU A 367 6.12 -31.02 16.19
CA LEU A 367 4.88 -30.78 15.45
C LEU A 367 3.83 -30.29 16.46
N ARG A 368 3.42 -29.04 16.33
CA ARG A 368 2.38 -28.41 17.15
C ARG A 368 1.15 -28.19 16.29
N ASP A 369 -0.03 -28.45 16.85
CA ASP A 369 -1.27 -28.29 16.12
C ASP A 369 -1.53 -26.79 15.91
N THR A 370 -2.07 -26.44 14.74
CA THR A 370 -2.36 -25.04 14.37
C THR A 370 -3.27 -24.36 15.38
N ILE A 371 -4.25 -25.08 15.93
CA ILE A 371 -5.22 -24.54 16.89
C ILE A 371 -4.52 -24.21 18.20
N GLU A 372 -3.64 -25.09 18.69
CA GLU A 372 -2.89 -24.85 19.93
C GLU A 372 -2.06 -23.57 19.84
N ILE A 373 -1.44 -23.32 18.68
CA ILE A 373 -0.62 -22.12 18.47
C ILE A 373 -1.50 -20.86 18.43
N ILE A 374 -2.63 -20.91 17.71
CA ILE A 374 -3.56 -19.78 17.63
C ILE A 374 -4.16 -19.51 19.01
N GLN A 375 -4.57 -20.56 19.74
CA GLN A 375 -5.11 -20.47 21.09
C GLN A 375 -4.11 -19.84 22.06
N GLU A 376 -2.84 -20.23 22.04
CA GLU A 376 -1.80 -19.65 22.91
C GLU A 376 -1.67 -18.12 22.70
N LEU A 377 -1.62 -17.67 21.44
CA LEU A 377 -1.53 -16.25 21.13
C LEU A 377 -2.83 -15.49 21.47
N TYR A 378 -3.98 -16.13 21.25
CA TYR A 378 -5.30 -15.57 21.56
C TYR A 378 -5.51 -15.44 23.07
N ASP A 379 -5.16 -16.45 23.86
CA ASP A 379 -5.25 -16.42 25.32
C ASP A 379 -4.34 -15.34 25.89
N ALA A 380 -3.13 -15.20 25.34
CA ALA A 380 -2.23 -14.13 25.75
C ALA A 380 -2.83 -12.74 25.45
N GLU A 381 -3.45 -12.54 24.27
CA GLU A 381 -4.18 -11.30 23.97
C GLU A 381 -5.27 -11.01 25.03
N VAL A 382 -6.13 -11.98 25.31
CA VAL A 382 -7.34 -11.79 26.13
C VAL A 382 -7.00 -11.69 27.61
N HIS A 383 -6.09 -12.53 28.11
CA HIS A 383 -5.81 -12.67 29.55
C HIS A 383 -4.63 -11.82 30.02
N GLU A 384 -3.62 -11.60 29.17
CA GLU A 384 -2.39 -10.87 29.56
C GLU A 384 -2.43 -9.40 29.11
N GLY A 385 -3.40 -9.02 28.27
CA GLY A 385 -3.58 -7.62 27.84
C GLY A 385 -2.43 -7.08 27.01
N VAL A 386 -1.69 -7.97 26.35
CA VAL A 386 -0.56 -7.63 25.46
C VAL A 386 -1.04 -6.92 24.20
N PRO A 387 -0.20 -6.12 23.52
CA PRO A 387 -0.61 -5.26 22.42
C PRO A 387 -0.64 -6.03 21.10
N ILE A 388 -1.30 -7.18 21.05
CA ILE A 388 -1.59 -7.91 19.81
C ILE A 388 -3.11 -8.08 19.64
N GLU A 389 -3.54 -8.28 18.41
CA GLU A 389 -4.95 -8.51 18.05
C GLU A 389 -5.04 -9.62 17.00
N PHE A 390 -5.66 -10.75 17.33
CA PHE A 390 -5.99 -11.76 16.34
C PHE A 390 -7.08 -11.21 15.42
N TYR A 391 -6.70 -10.89 14.19
CA TYR A 391 -7.57 -10.16 13.27
C TYR A 391 -8.14 -11.03 12.16
N GLY A 392 -7.54 -12.19 11.86
CA GLY A 392 -8.11 -13.09 10.88
C GLY A 392 -7.26 -14.27 10.45
N MET A 393 -7.82 -15.01 9.49
CA MET A 393 -7.17 -16.14 8.84
C MET A 393 -7.18 -15.95 7.33
N CYS A 394 -6.13 -16.39 6.65
CA CYS A 394 -6.09 -16.34 5.21
C CYS A 394 -5.42 -17.56 4.58
N THR A 395 -5.82 -17.88 3.36
CA THR A 395 -5.17 -18.88 2.51
C THR A 395 -5.07 -18.36 1.08
N HIS A 396 -4.46 -19.13 0.17
CA HIS A 396 -4.27 -18.71 -1.22
C HIS A 396 -4.58 -19.84 -2.19
N MET A 397 -5.39 -19.54 -3.21
CA MET A 397 -5.78 -20.50 -4.23
C MET A 397 -4.64 -20.75 -5.23
N ALA A 398 -4.26 -22.01 -5.37
CA ALA A 398 -3.18 -22.44 -6.24
C ALA A 398 -3.64 -22.61 -7.70
N ASP A 399 -4.88 -23.06 -7.91
CA ASP A 399 -5.41 -23.38 -9.22
C ASP A 399 -6.82 -22.78 -9.42
N ALA A 400 -6.89 -21.60 -10.02
CA ALA A 400 -8.15 -20.89 -10.27
C ALA A 400 -8.77 -21.20 -11.64
N ASN A 401 -8.52 -22.39 -12.18
CA ASN A 401 -9.11 -22.85 -13.43
C ASN A 401 -10.62 -23.17 -13.26
N ASP A 402 -11.41 -22.99 -14.31
CA ASP A 402 -12.87 -23.15 -14.32
C ASP A 402 -13.36 -24.56 -13.94
N LYS A 403 -12.48 -25.56 -14.01
CA LYS A 403 -12.72 -26.97 -13.71
C LYS A 403 -11.87 -27.50 -12.54
N SER A 404 -11.26 -26.61 -11.77
CA SER A 404 -10.33 -27.03 -10.71
C SER A 404 -11.08 -27.74 -9.57
N THR A 405 -10.92 -29.06 -9.46
CA THR A 405 -11.27 -29.79 -8.25
C THR A 405 -10.29 -29.46 -7.11
N TYR A 406 -9.06 -29.10 -7.45
CA TYR A 406 -8.03 -28.79 -6.47
C TYR A 406 -8.38 -27.60 -5.59
N THR A 407 -8.94 -26.52 -6.16
CA THR A 407 -9.37 -25.37 -5.36
C THR A 407 -10.55 -25.71 -4.44
N HIS A 408 -11.42 -26.64 -4.82
CA HIS A 408 -12.45 -27.15 -3.92
C HIS A 408 -11.81 -27.88 -2.74
N ASP A 409 -10.86 -28.80 -2.98
CA ASP A 409 -10.12 -29.49 -1.91
C ASP A 409 -9.36 -28.51 -1.00
N GLN A 410 -8.78 -27.44 -1.55
CA GLN A 410 -8.14 -26.38 -0.76
C GLN A 410 -9.15 -25.69 0.16
N MET A 411 -10.33 -25.37 -0.36
CA MET A 411 -11.37 -24.71 0.42
C MET A 411 -11.93 -25.61 1.51
N GLU A 412 -12.19 -26.89 1.22
CA GLU A 412 -12.67 -27.85 2.23
C GLU A 412 -11.69 -27.98 3.40
N LYS A 413 -10.38 -28.08 3.12
CA LYS A 413 -9.34 -28.10 4.16
C LYS A 413 -9.32 -26.83 5.01
N PHE A 414 -9.49 -25.67 4.35
CA PHE A 414 -9.50 -24.38 5.04
C PHE A 414 -10.76 -24.20 5.89
N GLN A 415 -11.93 -24.57 5.37
CA GLN A 415 -13.20 -24.60 6.07
C GLN A 415 -13.16 -25.52 7.30
N SER A 416 -12.59 -26.71 7.16
CA SER A 416 -12.39 -27.64 8.28
C SER A 416 -11.58 -27.00 9.40
N LEU A 417 -10.45 -26.34 9.08
CA LEU A 417 -9.65 -25.63 10.08
C LEU A 417 -10.42 -24.46 10.72
N ILE A 418 -11.15 -23.66 9.94
CA ILE A 418 -12.00 -22.57 10.46
C ILE A 418 -13.02 -23.11 11.47
N HIS A 419 -13.68 -24.22 11.13
CA HIS A 419 -14.65 -24.85 12.02
C HIS A 419 -13.99 -25.30 13.33
N ARG A 420 -12.83 -25.94 13.25
CA ARG A 420 -12.09 -26.38 14.45
C ARG A 420 -11.64 -25.19 15.33
N VAL A 421 -11.14 -24.11 14.74
CA VAL A 421 -10.76 -22.88 15.46
C VAL A 421 -11.97 -22.25 16.16
N ARG A 422 -13.12 -22.16 15.49
CA ARG A 422 -14.37 -21.66 16.09
C ARG A 422 -14.88 -22.58 17.21
N SER A 423 -14.77 -23.90 17.04
CA SER A 423 -15.14 -24.88 18.07
C SER A 423 -14.27 -24.80 19.32
N ALA A 424 -13.06 -24.25 19.22
CA ALA A 424 -12.22 -23.90 20.37
C ALA A 424 -12.65 -22.58 21.07
N GLY A 425 -13.70 -21.91 20.59
CA GLY A 425 -14.20 -20.66 21.16
C GLY A 425 -13.47 -19.40 20.67
N ILE A 426 -12.62 -19.52 19.64
CA ILE A 426 -11.87 -18.39 19.07
C ILE A 426 -12.71 -17.71 17.99
N SER A 427 -12.98 -16.41 18.14
CA SER A 427 -13.60 -15.60 17.08
C SER A 427 -12.58 -15.31 15.97
N ILE A 428 -13.05 -15.33 14.71
CA ILE A 428 -12.22 -15.05 13.53
C ILE A 428 -12.79 -13.80 12.84
N PRO A 429 -12.29 -12.59 13.16
CA PRO A 429 -12.92 -11.34 12.70
C PRO A 429 -12.87 -11.13 11.18
N THR A 430 -11.84 -11.67 10.52
CA THR A 430 -11.68 -11.57 9.07
C THR A 430 -11.21 -12.88 8.46
N ILE A 431 -11.72 -13.19 7.27
CA ILE A 431 -11.29 -14.33 6.46
C ILE A 431 -10.90 -13.83 5.08
N SER A 432 -9.76 -14.28 4.56
CA SER A 432 -9.34 -13.92 3.21
C SER A 432 -8.79 -15.07 2.38
N THR A 433 -9.37 -15.29 1.19
CA THR A 433 -9.07 -16.48 0.37
C THR A 433 -8.62 -16.10 -1.04
N ASP A 434 -9.51 -15.48 -1.80
CA ASP A 434 -9.43 -15.49 -3.25
C ASP A 434 -8.39 -14.50 -3.76
N ASN A 435 -7.61 -14.96 -4.74
CA ASN A 435 -6.77 -14.10 -5.55
C ASN A 435 -7.55 -13.57 -6.77
N SER A 436 -6.91 -12.75 -7.59
CA SER A 436 -7.54 -12.19 -8.80
C SER A 436 -8.17 -13.23 -9.73
N ALA A 437 -7.60 -14.43 -9.84
CA ALA A 437 -8.13 -15.45 -10.74
C ALA A 437 -9.32 -16.18 -10.11
N ALA A 438 -9.20 -16.62 -8.84
CA ALA A 438 -10.27 -17.32 -8.14
C ALA A 438 -11.56 -16.47 -8.06
N LEU A 439 -11.42 -15.18 -7.78
CA LEU A 439 -12.55 -14.25 -7.72
C LEU A 439 -13.28 -14.11 -9.08
N LEU A 440 -12.53 -14.04 -10.17
CA LEU A 440 -13.09 -13.69 -11.49
C LEU A 440 -13.55 -14.90 -12.30
N THR A 441 -13.16 -16.12 -11.91
CA THR A 441 -13.63 -17.36 -12.53
C THR A 441 -15.01 -17.71 -11.97
N THR A 442 -16.08 -17.19 -12.59
CA THR A 442 -17.46 -17.33 -12.08
C THR A 442 -17.99 -18.77 -12.04
N SER A 443 -17.37 -19.70 -12.77
CA SER A 443 -17.71 -21.13 -12.74
C SER A 443 -17.08 -21.86 -11.56
N LEU A 444 -16.12 -21.25 -10.87
CA LEU A 444 -15.47 -21.82 -9.70
C LEU A 444 -16.36 -21.53 -8.48
N THR A 445 -17.20 -22.49 -8.12
CA THR A 445 -18.14 -22.40 -6.99
C THR A 445 -17.52 -22.94 -5.70
N HIS A 446 -16.32 -22.47 -5.36
CA HIS A 446 -15.59 -22.95 -4.17
C HIS A 446 -15.92 -22.13 -2.92
N PHE A 447 -16.18 -20.83 -3.06
CA PHE A 447 -16.47 -19.96 -1.93
C PHE A 447 -17.97 -19.86 -1.68
N ASP A 448 -18.42 -20.45 -0.57
CA ASP A 448 -19.76 -20.26 -0.02
C ASP A 448 -19.68 -19.32 1.21
N PRO A 449 -20.16 -18.06 1.09
CA PRO A 449 -20.17 -17.12 2.19
C PRO A 449 -20.93 -17.63 3.42
N ASP A 450 -22.04 -18.35 3.23
CA ASP A 450 -22.89 -18.81 4.34
C ASP A 450 -22.24 -19.97 5.11
N ALA A 451 -21.38 -20.76 4.44
CA ALA A 451 -20.60 -21.81 5.08
C ALA A 451 -19.35 -21.28 5.82
N ILE A 452 -18.76 -20.18 5.34
CA ILE A 452 -17.46 -19.68 5.81
C ILE A 452 -17.61 -18.52 6.78
N LEU A 453 -18.50 -17.57 6.51
CA LEU A 453 -18.66 -16.33 7.27
C LEU A 453 -19.70 -16.53 8.38
N SER A 454 -19.39 -16.03 9.58
CA SER A 454 -20.34 -15.87 10.67
C SER A 454 -20.74 -14.40 10.84
N HIS A 455 -21.74 -14.11 11.68
CA HIS A 455 -22.25 -12.75 11.90
C HIS A 455 -21.18 -11.71 12.32
N ASP A 456 -20.07 -12.17 12.90
CA ASP A 456 -18.92 -11.40 13.36
C ASP A 456 -17.71 -11.46 12.40
N THR A 457 -17.81 -12.20 11.29
CA THR A 457 -16.73 -12.36 10.30
C THR A 457 -16.93 -11.47 9.08
N ARG A 458 -15.86 -10.78 8.65
CA ARG A 458 -15.83 -10.08 7.35
C ARG A 458 -14.97 -10.85 6.34
N GLY A 459 -15.54 -11.12 5.16
CA GLY A 459 -14.83 -11.73 4.04
C GLY A 459 -13.98 -10.72 3.24
N PHE A 460 -12.79 -11.14 2.80
CA PHE A 460 -11.89 -10.33 1.98
C PHE A 460 -11.30 -11.13 0.81
N VAL A 461 -11.17 -10.48 -0.34
CA VAL A 461 -10.43 -10.99 -1.50
C VAL A 461 -9.17 -10.17 -1.72
N ARG A 462 -8.07 -10.82 -2.12
CA ARG A 462 -6.76 -10.17 -2.30
C ARG A 462 -6.40 -10.12 -3.78
N THR A 463 -6.67 -8.98 -4.41
CA THR A 463 -6.53 -8.85 -5.87
C THR A 463 -5.33 -8.01 -6.26
N GLY A 464 -4.47 -8.57 -7.12
CA GLY A 464 -3.29 -7.91 -7.65
C GLY A 464 -3.41 -7.72 -9.15
N GLY A 465 -3.00 -8.72 -9.94
CA GLY A 465 -2.98 -8.64 -11.40
C GLY A 465 -4.28 -8.18 -12.06
N ALA A 466 -5.45 -8.41 -11.45
CA ALA A 466 -6.73 -7.88 -11.98
C ALA A 466 -6.78 -6.34 -11.97
N ILE A 467 -6.26 -5.69 -10.93
CA ILE A 467 -6.25 -4.24 -10.77
C ILE A 467 -5.51 -3.57 -11.93
N TYR A 468 -4.43 -4.20 -12.40
CA TYR A 468 -3.58 -3.71 -13.48
C TYR A 468 -3.93 -4.27 -14.87
N GLY A 469 -5.02 -5.04 -15.01
CA GLY A 469 -5.41 -5.65 -16.29
C GLY A 469 -4.46 -6.75 -16.79
N GLN A 470 -3.69 -7.36 -15.89
CA GLN A 470 -2.71 -8.41 -16.20
C GLN A 470 -3.32 -9.81 -16.14
N ARG A 471 -4.53 -9.95 -16.66
CA ARG A 471 -5.30 -11.19 -16.75
C ARG A 471 -6.09 -11.22 -18.06
N PRO A 472 -5.45 -11.57 -19.17
CA PRO A 472 -6.01 -11.39 -20.52
C PRO A 472 -7.17 -12.35 -20.83
N ALA A 473 -7.33 -13.39 -20.00
CA ALA A 473 -8.49 -14.29 -20.01
C ALA A 473 -9.79 -13.57 -19.60
N PHE A 474 -9.72 -12.53 -18.76
CA PHE A 474 -10.88 -11.77 -18.28
C PHE A 474 -11.06 -10.49 -19.10
N LYS A 475 -11.86 -10.58 -20.18
CA LYS A 475 -12.06 -9.51 -21.17
C LYS A 475 -12.70 -8.23 -20.60
N GLN A 476 -13.33 -8.32 -19.44
CA GLN A 476 -13.89 -7.16 -18.73
C GLN A 476 -12.81 -6.26 -18.11
N LEU A 477 -11.58 -6.75 -17.96
CA LEU A 477 -10.46 -5.96 -17.44
C LEU A 477 -9.74 -5.21 -18.57
N ARG A 478 -9.20 -4.04 -18.24
CA ARG A 478 -8.45 -3.19 -19.17
C ARG A 478 -6.99 -3.15 -18.76
N ALA A 479 -6.07 -3.34 -19.70
CA ALA A 479 -4.66 -3.04 -19.45
C ALA A 479 -4.53 -1.55 -19.10
N VAL A 480 -3.67 -1.22 -18.12
CA VAL A 480 -3.61 0.14 -17.54
C VAL A 480 -2.27 0.84 -17.77
N SER A 481 -1.26 0.16 -18.31
CA SER A 481 0.06 0.74 -18.54
C SER A 481 0.42 0.84 -20.02
N THR A 482 1.06 1.96 -20.36
CA THR A 482 1.75 2.19 -21.62
C THR A 482 3.21 2.48 -21.31
N LEU A 483 4.14 1.72 -21.89
CA LEU A 483 5.57 2.02 -21.83
C LEU A 483 5.96 2.79 -23.09
N VAL A 484 6.58 3.94 -22.90
CA VAL A 484 7.04 4.80 -23.99
C VAL A 484 8.52 5.15 -23.84
N ALA A 485 9.17 5.43 -24.97
CA ALA A 485 10.52 5.99 -25.04
C ALA A 485 10.58 7.06 -26.14
N THR A 486 11.65 7.86 -26.13
CA THR A 486 11.84 8.93 -27.13
C THR A 486 12.80 8.45 -28.22
N VAL A 487 12.52 8.81 -29.48
CA VAL A 487 13.48 8.68 -30.58
C VAL A 487 14.60 9.71 -30.36
N SER A 488 15.81 9.24 -30.01
CA SER A 488 16.97 10.11 -29.77
C SER A 488 17.77 10.42 -31.03
N ASN A 489 17.74 9.53 -32.01
CA ASN A 489 18.46 9.69 -33.27
C ASN A 489 17.73 8.98 -34.41
N VAL A 490 17.87 9.51 -35.62
CA VAL A 490 17.44 8.86 -36.86
C VAL A 490 18.59 8.98 -37.86
N ALA A 491 19.06 7.85 -38.37
CA ALA A 491 20.17 7.79 -39.32
C ALA A 491 19.90 6.77 -40.42
N VAL A 492 20.58 6.95 -41.56
CA VAL A 492 20.65 5.91 -42.60
C VAL A 492 21.92 5.10 -42.35
N ILE A 493 21.79 3.79 -42.35
CA ILE A 493 22.92 2.86 -42.45
C ILE A 493 22.93 2.27 -43.85
N HIS A 494 24.11 2.22 -44.46
CA HIS A 494 24.26 1.75 -45.83
C HIS A 494 24.34 0.23 -45.89
N LYS A 495 24.03 -0.31 -47.07
CA LYS A 495 24.13 -1.75 -47.34
C LYS A 495 25.48 -2.33 -46.88
N GLY A 496 25.43 -3.36 -46.03
CA GLY A 496 26.59 -4.04 -45.46
C GLY A 496 27.12 -3.45 -44.14
N GLU A 497 26.64 -2.27 -43.74
CA GLU A 497 26.88 -1.73 -42.40
C GLU A 497 26.03 -2.44 -41.36
N SER A 498 26.43 -2.35 -40.09
CA SER A 498 25.78 -3.05 -38.98
C SER A 498 25.47 -2.10 -37.84
N VAL A 499 24.45 -2.43 -37.05
CA VAL A 499 24.06 -1.65 -35.87
C VAL A 499 23.99 -2.50 -34.60
N GLY A 500 24.40 -1.93 -33.47
CA GLY A 500 24.41 -2.59 -32.17
C GLY A 500 25.55 -3.61 -32.00
N TYR A 501 25.51 -4.32 -30.87
CA TYR A 501 26.51 -5.31 -30.50
C TYR A 501 26.49 -6.54 -31.40
N ASP A 502 27.66 -7.19 -31.51
CA ASP A 502 27.89 -8.45 -32.23
C ASP A 502 27.58 -8.41 -33.74
N ARG A 503 27.29 -7.21 -34.27
CA ARG A 503 26.81 -7.02 -35.64
C ARG A 503 25.62 -7.94 -35.96
N ALA A 504 24.77 -8.18 -34.96
CA ALA A 504 23.62 -9.08 -35.07
C ALA A 504 22.59 -8.61 -36.12
N TYR A 505 22.59 -7.30 -36.42
CA TYR A 505 21.91 -6.72 -37.55
C TYR A 505 22.93 -6.17 -38.56
N VAL A 506 22.78 -6.56 -39.82
CA VAL A 506 23.53 -6.05 -40.98
C VAL A 506 22.52 -5.62 -42.03
N ALA A 507 22.62 -4.38 -42.48
CA ALA A 507 21.68 -3.82 -43.44
C ALA A 507 21.81 -4.51 -44.80
N SER A 508 20.69 -5.02 -45.32
CA SER A 508 20.60 -5.66 -46.64
C SER A 508 20.54 -4.63 -47.78
N ASP A 509 20.16 -3.39 -47.46
CA ASP A 509 20.06 -2.23 -48.33
C ASP A 509 20.42 -0.95 -47.55
N ASN A 510 20.26 0.24 -48.13
CA ASN A 510 20.24 1.49 -47.38
C ASN A 510 18.97 1.57 -46.53
N ILE A 511 19.11 1.49 -45.22
CA ILE A 511 18.00 1.39 -44.26
C ILE A 511 18.02 2.57 -43.29
N ARG A 512 16.85 3.15 -43.03
CA ARG A 512 16.65 4.12 -41.94
C ARG A 512 16.52 3.38 -40.61
N ILE A 513 17.28 3.83 -39.62
CA ILE A 513 17.28 3.31 -38.25
C ILE A 513 16.92 4.45 -37.28
N ALA A 514 16.01 4.18 -36.36
CA ALA A 514 15.79 5.00 -35.18
C ALA A 514 16.50 4.40 -33.96
N THR A 515 17.09 5.25 -33.12
CA THR A 515 17.60 4.89 -31.80
C THR A 515 16.60 5.35 -30.74
N LEU A 516 16.22 4.47 -29.81
CA LEU A 516 15.33 4.79 -28.69
C LEU A 516 16.10 4.87 -27.38
N THR A 517 15.66 5.76 -26.48
CA THR A 517 16.26 6.01 -25.15
C THR A 517 15.88 4.97 -24.09
N ILE A 518 15.86 3.69 -24.45
CA ILE A 518 15.53 2.60 -23.52
C ILE A 518 16.27 1.33 -23.89
N GLY A 519 16.76 0.61 -22.89
CA GLY A 519 17.46 -0.66 -23.04
C GLY A 519 17.18 -1.64 -21.91
N PHE A 520 18.00 -2.68 -21.81
CA PHE A 520 17.77 -3.75 -20.83
C PHE A 520 18.05 -3.34 -19.38
N ALA A 521 18.85 -2.29 -19.12
CA ALA A 521 19.01 -1.76 -17.77
C ALA A 521 17.78 -0.99 -17.28
N ASP A 522 16.89 -0.59 -18.19
CA ASP A 522 15.59 -0.01 -17.84
C ASP A 522 14.50 -1.08 -17.63
N GLY A 523 14.84 -2.35 -17.91
CA GLY A 523 13.94 -3.49 -17.83
C GLY A 523 13.29 -3.90 -19.15
N TYR A 524 13.69 -3.33 -20.29
CA TYR A 524 13.24 -3.82 -21.60
C TYR A 524 13.99 -5.12 -21.98
N PRO A 525 13.33 -6.28 -22.13
CA PRO A 525 14.02 -7.57 -22.26
C PRO A 525 14.98 -7.62 -23.45
N ARG A 526 16.20 -8.13 -23.23
CA ARG A 526 17.21 -8.25 -24.29
C ARG A 526 16.78 -9.23 -25.38
N GLU A 527 15.96 -10.21 -25.01
CA GLU A 527 15.37 -11.25 -25.86
C GLU A 527 14.40 -10.69 -26.90
N LEU A 528 13.95 -9.43 -26.77
CA LEU A 528 13.15 -8.74 -27.78
C LEU A 528 13.99 -8.13 -28.92
N GLY A 529 15.32 -8.32 -28.90
CA GLY A 529 16.20 -7.95 -30.01
C GLY A 529 15.95 -8.76 -31.29
N ASN A 530 16.68 -8.41 -32.34
CA ASN A 530 16.77 -9.17 -33.60
C ASN A 530 15.40 -9.46 -34.24
N GLY A 531 14.50 -8.48 -34.23
CA GLY A 531 13.17 -8.55 -34.83
C GLY A 531 12.11 -9.31 -34.04
N VAL A 532 12.45 -9.89 -32.88
CA VAL A 532 11.49 -10.57 -31.99
C VAL A 532 10.51 -9.55 -31.41
N GLY A 533 11.03 -8.44 -30.92
CA GLY A 533 10.26 -7.30 -30.45
C GLY A 533 9.89 -6.34 -31.57
N ARG A 534 8.80 -5.61 -31.33
CA ARG A 534 8.38 -4.50 -32.19
C ARG A 534 7.99 -3.31 -31.34
N VAL A 535 8.13 -2.11 -31.90
CA VAL A 535 7.71 -0.85 -31.28
C VAL A 535 6.77 -0.12 -32.23
N SER A 536 5.91 0.73 -31.68
CA SER A 536 5.03 1.58 -32.46
C SER A 536 5.48 3.03 -32.45
N ILE A 537 5.65 3.61 -33.62
CA ILE A 537 6.00 5.02 -33.82
C ILE A 537 5.02 5.57 -34.85
N ARG A 538 4.35 6.69 -34.55
CA ARG A 538 3.30 7.27 -35.43
C ARG A 538 2.25 6.24 -35.84
N GLU A 539 1.80 5.43 -34.88
CA GLU A 539 0.77 4.38 -35.07
C GLU A 539 1.17 3.31 -36.10
N HIS A 540 2.46 3.16 -36.39
CA HIS A 540 3.01 2.13 -37.26
C HIS A 540 4.03 1.29 -36.51
N THR A 541 4.00 -0.02 -36.74
CA THR A 541 4.83 -0.97 -35.99
C THR A 541 6.12 -1.29 -36.74
N PHE A 542 7.26 -1.05 -36.10
CA PHE A 542 8.60 -1.29 -36.62
C PHE A 542 9.37 -2.34 -35.79
N PRO A 543 10.17 -3.24 -36.41
CA PRO A 543 10.92 -4.27 -35.69
C PRO A 543 12.15 -3.70 -34.99
N VAL A 544 12.53 -4.30 -33.85
CA VAL A 544 13.80 -4.01 -33.17
C VAL A 544 14.95 -4.54 -34.03
N ALA A 545 15.89 -3.67 -34.40
CA ALA A 545 17.07 -3.98 -35.20
C ALA A 545 18.25 -4.33 -34.30
N GLY A 546 18.73 -5.57 -34.39
CA GLY A 546 19.91 -6.04 -33.67
C GLY A 546 19.66 -6.32 -32.19
N ASN A 547 20.74 -6.46 -31.42
CA ASN A 547 20.66 -6.69 -29.98
C ASN A 547 20.21 -5.43 -29.24
N VAL A 548 19.30 -5.59 -28.27
CA VAL A 548 18.99 -4.54 -27.28
C VAL A 548 20.25 -4.25 -26.45
N CYS A 549 20.61 -2.98 -26.33
CA CYS A 549 21.77 -2.51 -25.57
C CYS A 549 21.35 -2.13 -24.13
N MET A 550 22.32 -1.74 -23.30
CA MET A 550 22.07 -1.43 -21.89
C MET A 550 21.05 -0.29 -21.73
N ASP A 551 21.24 0.80 -22.49
CA ASP A 551 20.49 2.06 -22.32
C ASP A 551 19.72 2.50 -23.57
N MET A 552 19.81 1.73 -24.64
CA MET A 552 19.21 2.06 -25.93
C MET A 552 18.89 0.82 -26.74
N LEU A 553 18.02 0.98 -27.72
CA LEU A 553 17.76 -0.04 -28.75
C LEU A 553 17.56 0.64 -30.10
N MET A 554 17.74 -0.13 -31.17
CA MET A 554 17.57 0.35 -32.54
C MET A 554 16.34 -0.27 -33.17
N VAL A 555 15.74 0.45 -34.11
CA VAL A 555 14.49 0.10 -34.77
C VAL A 555 14.64 0.34 -36.27
N GLU A 556 14.32 -0.66 -37.08
CA GLU A 556 14.32 -0.55 -38.53
C GLU A 556 13.06 0.17 -39.02
N LEU A 557 13.24 1.34 -39.62
CA LEU A 557 12.15 2.17 -40.15
C LEU A 557 11.82 1.83 -41.62
N GLY A 558 12.67 1.04 -42.28
CA GLY A 558 12.54 0.66 -43.68
C GLY A 558 13.60 1.32 -44.58
N PRO A 559 13.52 1.10 -45.91
CA PRO A 559 14.48 1.64 -46.88
C PRO A 559 14.58 3.17 -46.87
N GLU A 560 15.76 3.69 -47.21
CA GLU A 560 16.00 5.14 -47.29
C GLU A 560 15.04 5.88 -48.23
N ASP A 561 14.77 5.28 -49.40
CA ASP A 561 13.91 5.85 -50.45
C ASP A 561 12.40 5.60 -50.23
N ASP A 562 12.03 4.91 -49.14
CA ASP A 562 10.61 4.66 -48.84
C ASP A 562 9.89 5.98 -48.51
N LYS A 563 8.65 6.12 -48.98
CA LYS A 563 7.75 7.26 -48.68
C LYS A 563 6.69 6.91 -47.65
N GLY A 564 6.77 5.71 -47.06
CA GLY A 564 5.94 5.27 -45.95
C GLY A 564 6.19 6.03 -44.66
N VAL A 565 5.55 5.58 -43.57
CA VAL A 565 5.60 6.27 -42.27
C VAL A 565 7.00 6.30 -41.67
N GLY A 566 7.86 5.32 -41.98
CA GLY A 566 9.26 5.31 -41.54
C GLY A 566 10.07 6.53 -42.01
N SER A 567 9.72 7.10 -43.16
CA SER A 567 10.36 8.32 -43.68
C SER A 567 10.02 9.58 -42.87
N GLN A 568 8.88 9.56 -42.17
CA GLN A 568 8.37 10.68 -41.39
C GLN A 568 8.84 10.67 -39.94
N VAL A 569 9.42 9.55 -39.48
CA VAL A 569 9.94 9.43 -38.12
C VAL A 569 11.11 10.38 -37.92
N SER A 570 11.03 11.16 -36.85
CA SER A 570 11.97 12.23 -36.52
C SER A 570 12.42 12.15 -35.05
N VAL A 571 13.56 12.76 -34.74
CA VAL A 571 14.04 12.90 -33.36
C VAL A 571 12.98 13.63 -32.52
N GLY A 572 12.71 13.12 -31.32
CA GLY A 572 11.65 13.61 -30.44
C GLY A 572 10.30 12.92 -30.61
N ASP A 573 10.10 12.08 -31.64
CA ASP A 573 8.90 11.26 -31.74
C ASP A 573 8.81 10.26 -30.57
N THR A 574 7.59 10.00 -30.11
CA THR A 574 7.31 9.01 -29.07
C THR A 574 7.18 7.62 -29.69
N ALA A 575 7.97 6.67 -29.17
CA ALA A 575 7.85 5.25 -29.44
C ALA A 575 7.07 4.57 -28.31
N VAL A 576 6.02 3.83 -28.65
CA VAL A 576 5.25 2.98 -27.72
C VAL A 576 5.79 1.56 -27.79
N LEU A 577 6.36 1.09 -26.68
CA LEU A 577 6.96 -0.24 -26.56
C LEU A 577 5.94 -1.30 -26.15
N TRP A 578 4.98 -0.91 -25.32
CA TRP A 578 3.74 -1.63 -25.14
C TRP A 578 2.64 -0.69 -24.65
N GLY A 579 1.39 -1.06 -24.86
CA GLY A 579 0.24 -0.29 -24.37
C GLY A 579 -1.06 -1.08 -24.40
N PRO A 580 -2.14 -0.51 -23.83
CA PRO A 580 -3.47 -1.09 -23.93
C PRO A 580 -3.96 -1.08 -25.38
N GLU A 581 -4.81 -2.04 -25.73
CA GLU A 581 -5.60 -2.01 -26.95
C GLU A 581 -6.41 -0.71 -27.00
N LYS A 582 -6.11 0.18 -27.96
CA LYS A 582 -6.94 1.35 -28.21
C LYS A 582 -8.25 0.84 -28.83
N VAL A 583 -9.35 0.90 -28.08
CA VAL A 583 -10.70 0.57 -28.59
C VAL A 583 -11.43 1.87 -28.87
N ARG A 584 -11.86 2.08 -30.12
CA ARG A 584 -12.73 3.19 -30.53
C ARG A 584 -14.01 2.61 -31.14
N ASP A 585 -15.17 3.01 -30.62
CA ASP A 585 -16.49 2.55 -31.09
C ASP A 585 -16.64 1.02 -31.19
N GLY A 586 -16.03 0.29 -30.24
CA GLY A 586 -16.07 -1.18 -30.20
C GLY A 586 -15.13 -1.89 -31.18
N GLN A 587 -14.32 -1.14 -31.95
CA GLN A 587 -13.26 -1.70 -32.80
C GLN A 587 -11.88 -1.46 -32.17
N VAL A 588 -11.05 -2.50 -32.17
CA VAL A 588 -9.63 -2.40 -31.82
C VAL A 588 -8.93 -1.64 -32.96
N LEU A 589 -8.35 -0.48 -32.66
CA LEU A 589 -7.47 0.23 -33.58
C LEU A 589 -6.19 -0.62 -33.70
N GLY A 590 -6.10 -1.38 -34.80
CA GLY A 590 -5.16 -2.48 -34.96
C GLY A 590 -3.79 -2.12 -35.53
N GLU A 591 -3.63 -0.95 -36.17
CA GLU A 591 -2.34 -0.51 -36.68
C GLU A 591 -1.50 0.12 -35.55
N GLY A 592 -0.24 -0.31 -35.43
CA GLY A 592 0.66 0.26 -34.42
C GLY A 592 0.45 -0.23 -32.99
N LEU A 593 -0.25 -1.35 -32.77
CA LEU A 593 -0.45 -1.85 -31.42
C LEU A 593 0.67 -2.81 -31.00
N VAL A 594 1.16 -2.66 -29.77
CA VAL A 594 2.06 -3.63 -29.13
C VAL A 594 1.45 -4.07 -27.78
N PRO A 595 0.62 -5.13 -27.75
CA PRO A 595 0.01 -5.59 -26.50
C PRO A 595 1.04 -6.20 -25.56
N LEU A 596 1.02 -5.80 -24.29
CA LEU A 596 1.88 -6.39 -23.24
C LEU A 596 1.69 -7.92 -23.12
N ALA A 597 0.47 -8.41 -23.32
CA ALA A 597 0.17 -9.84 -23.29
C ALA A 597 0.83 -10.62 -24.45
N ALA A 598 0.93 -10.00 -25.62
CA ALA A 598 1.61 -10.59 -26.77
C ALA A 598 3.12 -10.72 -26.49
N LEU A 599 3.75 -9.68 -25.95
CA LEU A 599 5.17 -9.71 -25.55
C LEU A 599 5.44 -10.79 -24.49
N ALA A 600 4.59 -10.86 -23.46
CA ALA A 600 4.71 -11.88 -22.42
C ALA A 600 4.62 -13.31 -23.00
N THR A 601 3.72 -13.52 -23.96
CA THR A 601 3.56 -14.81 -24.66
C THR A 601 4.80 -15.15 -25.49
N THR A 602 5.31 -14.20 -26.28
CA THR A 602 6.54 -14.37 -27.08
C THR A 602 7.73 -14.75 -26.21
N LEU A 603 7.86 -14.12 -25.04
CA LEU A 603 8.95 -14.36 -24.08
C LEU A 603 8.69 -15.55 -23.13
N LYS A 604 7.54 -16.24 -23.25
CA LYS A 604 7.13 -17.33 -22.35
C LYS A 604 7.18 -16.93 -20.87
N THR A 605 6.71 -15.72 -20.58
CA THR A 605 6.68 -15.14 -19.23
C THR A 605 5.30 -14.54 -18.92
N THR A 606 5.16 -13.88 -17.78
CA THR A 606 3.91 -13.21 -17.37
C THR A 606 3.99 -11.70 -17.63
N GLN A 607 2.84 -11.05 -17.85
CA GLN A 607 2.75 -9.59 -17.94
C GLN A 607 3.32 -8.90 -16.69
N SER A 608 3.08 -9.49 -15.52
CA SER A 608 3.61 -9.02 -14.24
C SER A 608 5.13 -9.09 -14.18
N ALA A 609 5.76 -10.14 -14.75
CA ALA A 609 7.22 -10.24 -14.76
C ALA A 609 7.86 -9.12 -15.59
N LEU A 610 7.28 -8.78 -16.75
CA LEU A 610 7.77 -7.68 -17.59
C LEU A 610 7.65 -6.33 -16.90
N THR A 611 6.49 -6.03 -16.31
CA THR A 611 6.25 -4.76 -15.63
C THR A 611 7.04 -4.62 -14.33
N CYS A 612 7.11 -5.67 -13.51
CA CYS A 612 7.99 -5.70 -12.32
C CYS A 612 9.48 -5.60 -12.67
N GLY A 613 9.87 -6.00 -13.88
CA GLY A 613 11.24 -5.90 -14.37
C GLY A 613 11.67 -4.48 -14.74
N LEU A 614 10.74 -3.53 -14.87
CA LEU A 614 11.05 -2.13 -15.14
C LEU A 614 11.79 -1.49 -13.97
N ASP A 615 12.92 -0.84 -14.27
CA ASP A 615 13.72 -0.16 -13.26
C ASP A 615 12.92 0.96 -12.57
N LYS A 616 13.05 1.06 -11.25
CA LYS A 616 12.24 1.97 -10.42
C LYS A 616 12.71 3.43 -10.48
N ILE A 617 13.95 3.67 -10.90
CA ILE A 617 14.59 4.99 -10.92
C ILE A 617 14.65 5.53 -12.36
N ARG A 618 15.00 4.66 -13.32
CA ARG A 618 15.21 5.03 -14.73
C ARG A 618 13.91 5.15 -15.50
N VAL A 619 12.89 4.36 -15.14
CA VAL A 619 11.58 4.42 -15.78
C VAL A 619 10.61 5.22 -14.91
N GLN A 620 10.27 6.43 -15.35
CA GLN A 620 9.33 7.27 -14.61
C GLN A 620 7.90 6.73 -14.76
N ARG A 621 7.18 6.68 -13.63
CA ARG A 621 5.77 6.28 -13.58
C ARG A 621 4.91 7.52 -13.40
N GLN A 622 3.91 7.65 -14.24
CA GLN A 622 2.97 8.75 -14.22
C GLN A 622 1.55 8.20 -14.37
N LEU A 623 0.63 8.72 -13.56
CA LEU A 623 -0.80 8.50 -13.74
C LEU A 623 -1.28 9.36 -14.91
N VAL A 624 -1.99 8.72 -15.84
CA VAL A 624 -2.63 9.35 -16.99
C VAL A 624 -4.09 8.92 -16.98
N ASP A 625 -4.98 9.91 -17.02
CA ASP A 625 -6.46 9.84 -17.07
C ASP A 625 -7.15 8.85 -16.12
#